data_AF-A0A1A8G7F5-F1
#
_entry.id   AF-A0A1A8G7F5-F1
#
_cell.length_a   1.000
_cell.length_b   1.000
_cell.length_c   1.000
_cell.angle_alpha   90.00
_cell.angle_beta   90.00
_cell.angle_gamma   90.00
#
_symmetry.space_group_name_H-M   'P 1'
#
loop_
_entity.id
_entity.type
_entity.pdbx_description
1 polymer ?
#
loop_
_entity_poly.entity_id
_entity_poly.type
_entity_poly.pdbx_seq_one_letter_code
_entity_poly.pdbx_strand_id
1 'polypeptide(L)'
;MLPGCFSVQNVVPQPDGDSSKVKVKVRVNIHGIFSVSNASLIEKQKGEGEDMQIESEPMAQNEGREEEQTKMQVDHEGQSLGDQQNEDSTKEGVSGEKQDQSAGGSKPKVKVKSLDLPIVANNIRQLDSDVLINFVELERQMISQDKLVKEVNDAKNAVEEYVYDLREKLCGIYQKYISKEDSIRLTLMLDDTENWLYEDGEDQPKQVYEEKLDALKRFVQPIQERHRETENRPRAFEELGKKLQLYLKFVDSYKKKDVSFVHLNPEDVSTVEKCVTESMAWMNNKMNAQSKLAITQDPVVKVADIIAKIQELEDVCDPVINKPKPTVEEPPDVNDCGAHNGPTPKQEAEGKDTKPGMKEMEVD
;
A
#
# COMPACT_ATOMS: atom_id res chain seq x y z
N MET A 1 20.20 -11.53 48.75
CA MET A 1 18.97 -10.75 48.44
C MET A 1 17.88 -11.71 48.01
N LEU A 2 16.60 -11.40 48.26
CA LEU A 2 15.49 -12.16 47.70
C LEU A 2 15.24 -11.70 46.24
N PRO A 3 14.80 -12.59 45.32
CA PRO A 3 14.55 -12.24 43.91
C PRO A 3 13.23 -11.47 43.69
N GLY A 4 12.32 -11.51 44.67
CA GLY A 4 11.02 -10.84 44.69
C GLY A 4 10.13 -11.44 45.78
N CYS A 5 8.95 -10.88 46.00
CA CYS A 5 7.92 -11.45 46.87
C CYS A 5 6.58 -11.50 46.12
N PHE A 6 5.74 -12.50 46.42
CA PHE A 6 4.42 -12.67 45.81
C PHE A 6 3.42 -13.04 46.91
N SER A 7 2.35 -12.25 47.02
CA SER A 7 1.26 -12.46 47.97
C SER A 7 0.05 -13.03 47.24
N VAL A 8 -0.26 -14.29 47.50
CA VAL A 8 -1.53 -14.90 47.07
C VAL A 8 -2.61 -14.44 48.04
N GLN A 9 -3.64 -13.77 47.53
CA GLN A 9 -4.72 -13.20 48.33
C GLN A 9 -5.95 -14.14 48.38
N ASN A 10 -6.90 -13.81 49.26
CA ASN A 10 -8.21 -14.47 49.37
C ASN A 10 -8.15 -16.00 49.63
N VAL A 11 -7.13 -16.48 50.33
CA VAL A 11 -7.03 -17.87 50.80
C VAL A 11 -8.00 -18.09 51.96
N VAL A 12 -9.15 -18.72 51.69
CA VAL A 12 -10.15 -19.10 52.70
C VAL A 12 -9.83 -20.50 53.25
N PRO A 13 -9.98 -20.79 54.56
CA PRO A 13 -9.87 -22.15 55.13
C PRO A 13 -11.00 -23.08 54.63
N GLN A 14 -10.82 -24.41 54.73
CA GLN A 14 -11.84 -25.36 54.28
C GLN A 14 -13.00 -25.46 55.29
N PRO A 15 -14.25 -25.73 54.86
CA PRO A 15 -15.42 -25.77 55.75
C PRO A 15 -15.33 -26.87 56.83
N ASP A 16 -14.55 -27.94 56.59
CA ASP A 16 -14.22 -28.98 57.59
C ASP A 16 -13.27 -28.46 58.71
N GLY A 17 -12.89 -27.18 58.70
CA GLY A 17 -11.90 -26.57 59.61
C GLY A 17 -10.43 -26.85 59.23
N ASP A 18 -10.23 -27.61 58.15
CA ASP A 18 -8.95 -28.18 57.75
C ASP A 18 -8.10 -27.21 56.90
N SER A 19 -6.78 -27.46 56.83
CA SER A 19 -5.84 -26.57 56.14
C SER A 19 -6.02 -26.54 54.62
N SER A 20 -6.25 -25.33 54.07
CA SER A 20 -6.47 -25.11 52.64
C SER A 20 -5.23 -25.36 51.78
N LYS A 21 -5.39 -26.15 50.72
CA LYS A 21 -4.30 -26.49 49.79
C LYS A 21 -4.28 -25.54 48.59
N VAL A 22 -3.27 -24.70 48.50
CA VAL A 22 -3.04 -23.80 47.35
C VAL A 22 -2.00 -24.42 46.41
N LYS A 23 -2.28 -24.45 45.10
CA LYS A 23 -1.37 -24.88 44.04
C LYS A 23 -0.84 -23.65 43.30
N VAL A 24 0.46 -23.43 43.36
CA VAL A 24 1.13 -22.26 42.74
C VAL A 24 1.88 -22.68 41.48
N LYS A 25 1.67 -21.99 40.37
CA LYS A 25 2.32 -22.22 39.07
C LYS A 25 3.38 -21.14 38.81
N VAL A 26 4.63 -21.47 39.08
CA VAL A 26 5.81 -20.63 38.83
C VAL A 26 6.28 -20.75 37.38
N ARG A 27 6.88 -19.70 36.83
CA ARG A 27 7.56 -19.65 35.53
C ARG A 27 8.88 -18.88 35.67
N VAL A 28 9.88 -19.24 34.87
CA VAL A 28 11.00 -18.35 34.51
C VAL A 28 10.89 -18.03 33.02
N ASN A 29 11.05 -16.77 32.62
CA ASN A 29 11.00 -16.39 31.21
C ASN A 29 12.38 -16.50 30.52
N ILE A 30 12.44 -16.29 29.21
CA ILE A 30 13.70 -16.39 28.43
C ILE A 30 14.76 -15.36 28.84
N HIS A 31 14.38 -14.31 29.58
CA HIS A 31 15.29 -13.30 30.13
C HIS A 31 15.72 -13.61 31.58
N GLY A 32 15.45 -14.82 32.09
CA GLY A 32 15.79 -15.25 33.44
C GLY A 32 14.90 -14.67 34.55
N ILE A 33 13.85 -13.93 34.21
CA ILE A 33 12.95 -13.31 35.21
C ILE A 33 11.97 -14.36 35.75
N PHE A 34 11.99 -14.53 37.07
CA PHE A 34 11.08 -15.39 37.82
C PHE A 34 9.72 -14.71 38.03
N SER A 35 8.62 -15.42 37.77
CA SER A 35 7.27 -14.93 38.04
C SER A 35 6.32 -16.04 38.50
N VAL A 36 5.31 -15.65 39.28
CA VAL A 36 4.18 -16.53 39.63
C VAL A 36 3.05 -16.26 38.63
N SER A 37 2.61 -17.30 37.91
CA SER A 37 1.72 -17.18 36.75
C SER A 37 0.27 -17.61 36.99
N ASN A 38 0.02 -18.41 38.03
CA ASN A 38 -1.31 -18.66 38.61
C ASN A 38 -1.12 -19.22 40.04
N ALA A 39 -2.10 -19.03 40.91
CA ALA A 39 -2.22 -19.70 42.20
C ALA A 39 -3.69 -20.07 42.40
N SER A 40 -4.00 -21.33 42.71
CA SER A 40 -5.39 -21.78 42.85
C SER A 40 -5.64 -22.58 44.12
N LEU A 41 -6.79 -22.35 44.76
CA LEU A 41 -7.29 -23.10 45.90
C LEU A 41 -7.89 -24.43 45.43
N ILE A 42 -7.46 -25.54 46.05
CA ILE A 42 -7.92 -26.89 45.77
C ILE A 42 -8.94 -27.32 46.83
N GLU A 43 -10.21 -27.30 46.45
CA GLU A 43 -11.31 -27.83 47.26
C GLU A 43 -11.52 -29.33 46.97
N LYS A 44 -11.63 -30.13 48.02
CA LYS A 44 -12.00 -31.54 47.94
C LYS A 44 -13.50 -31.68 48.20
N GLN A 45 -14.30 -31.94 47.18
CA GLN A 45 -15.68 -32.33 47.41
C GLN A 45 -15.70 -33.80 47.86
N LYS A 46 -16.17 -34.08 49.09
CA LYS A 46 -16.61 -35.43 49.47
C LYS A 46 -17.76 -35.81 48.53
N GLY A 47 -17.62 -36.91 47.81
CA GLY A 47 -18.69 -37.43 46.97
C GLY A 47 -19.68 -38.18 47.84
N GLU A 48 -20.76 -37.51 48.25
CA GLU A 48 -21.95 -38.19 48.70
C GLU A 48 -22.59 -38.89 47.49
N GLY A 49 -22.91 -40.18 47.65
CA GLY A 49 -23.47 -41.01 46.61
C GLY A 49 -24.93 -41.29 46.92
N GLU A 50 -25.81 -40.55 46.27
CA GLU A 50 -27.22 -40.92 46.12
C GLU A 50 -27.44 -41.36 44.68
N ASP A 51 -28.21 -42.43 44.49
CA ASP A 51 -28.54 -43.01 43.19
C ASP A 51 -30.02 -43.40 43.19
N MET A 52 -30.65 -43.39 42.02
CA MET A 52 -32.08 -43.64 41.78
C MET A 52 -33.11 -42.68 42.42
N GLN A 53 -33.52 -41.67 41.64
CA GLN A 53 -34.91 -41.63 41.14
C GLN A 53 -34.91 -41.38 39.63
N ILE A 54 -35.89 -41.93 38.92
CA ILE A 54 -36.00 -42.01 37.45
C ILE A 54 -37.36 -41.42 37.03
N GLU A 55 -37.48 -41.03 35.75
CA GLU A 55 -38.67 -40.47 35.07
C GLU A 55 -39.07 -39.06 35.53
N SER A 56 -39.04 -38.03 34.68
CA SER A 56 -39.73 -37.99 33.37
C SER A 56 -39.17 -36.92 32.39
N GLU A 57 -39.12 -37.24 31.10
CA GLU A 57 -39.20 -36.25 30.00
C GLU A 57 -40.68 -36.14 29.52
N PRO A 58 -41.11 -35.02 28.90
CA PRO A 58 -40.97 -34.92 27.44
C PRO A 58 -40.78 -33.50 26.84
N MET A 59 -40.07 -33.46 25.69
CA MET A 59 -40.26 -32.59 24.50
C MET A 59 -40.12 -31.04 24.56
N ALA A 60 -39.29 -30.54 23.63
CA ALA A 60 -39.41 -29.25 22.88
C ALA A 60 -39.27 -27.92 23.68
N GLN A 61 -38.83 -26.76 23.15
CA GLN A 61 -38.28 -26.30 21.86
C GLN A 61 -37.50 -24.96 22.13
N ASN A 62 -36.77 -24.26 21.24
CA ASN A 62 -36.61 -24.32 19.78
C ASN A 62 -35.20 -23.83 19.29
N GLU A 63 -35.04 -23.79 17.96
CA GLU A 63 -34.01 -23.22 17.08
C GLU A 63 -33.30 -21.88 17.44
N GLY A 64 -32.03 -21.77 16.99
CA GLY A 64 -31.47 -20.54 16.37
C GLY A 64 -30.16 -19.98 16.97
N ARG A 65 -29.22 -19.42 16.20
CA ARG A 65 -29.01 -19.40 14.73
C ARG A 65 -27.60 -18.87 14.37
N GLU A 66 -26.94 -19.46 13.35
CA GLU A 66 -25.77 -18.96 12.55
C GLU A 66 -24.43 -18.64 13.31
N GLU A 67 -23.22 -19.02 12.85
CA GLU A 67 -22.41 -18.66 11.64
C GLU A 67 -21.81 -17.24 11.72
N GLU A 68 -20.61 -16.90 11.20
CA GLU A 68 -19.67 -17.53 10.22
C GLU A 68 -18.25 -17.74 10.82
N GLN A 69 -17.35 -18.63 10.34
CA GLN A 69 -16.46 -18.59 9.13
C GLN A 69 -15.57 -17.32 9.00
N THR A 70 -14.34 -17.31 8.46
CA THR A 70 -13.51 -18.27 7.68
C THR A 70 -11.98 -17.99 7.98
N LYS A 71 -11.03 -18.95 7.93
CA LYS A 71 -10.14 -19.34 6.80
C LYS A 71 -9.39 -18.15 6.15
N MET A 72 -8.08 -18.10 5.94
CA MET A 72 -7.11 -19.01 5.26
C MET A 72 -5.66 -18.84 5.82
N GLN A 73 -4.77 -19.86 5.85
CA GLN A 73 -3.73 -20.23 4.84
C GLN A 73 -2.73 -19.08 4.50
N VAL A 74 -1.39 -19.25 4.60
CA VAL A 74 -0.51 -19.78 3.52
C VAL A 74 0.86 -20.33 4.03
N ASP A 75 1.08 -21.61 3.72
CA ASP A 75 2.28 -22.33 3.21
C ASP A 75 3.68 -22.33 3.89
N HIS A 76 4.56 -23.17 3.30
CA HIS A 76 5.81 -23.76 3.82
C HIS A 76 6.83 -23.96 2.67
N GLU A 77 8.02 -24.53 2.98
CA GLU A 77 9.22 -24.73 2.15
C GLU A 77 10.19 -23.53 2.05
N GLY A 78 11.52 -23.71 2.03
CA GLY A 78 12.30 -24.95 2.24
C GLY A 78 13.78 -24.81 1.85
N GLN A 79 14.64 -25.72 2.34
CA GLN A 79 16.07 -25.92 1.97
C GLN A 79 17.04 -24.76 2.34
N SER A 80 18.35 -24.93 2.60
CA SER A 80 19.25 -26.03 3.00
C SER A 80 20.48 -25.36 3.69
N LEU A 81 21.45 -25.94 4.42
CA LEU A 81 21.97 -27.30 4.70
C LEU A 81 22.08 -27.48 6.25
N GLY A 82 22.57 -28.55 6.89
CA GLY A 82 23.14 -29.84 6.47
C GLY A 82 24.54 -30.09 7.06
N ASP A 83 24.67 -30.96 8.09
CA ASP A 83 25.73 -31.99 8.18
C ASP A 83 25.48 -33.07 9.28
N GLN A 84 26.08 -34.25 9.04
CA GLN A 84 26.30 -35.50 9.80
C GLN A 84 25.74 -35.81 11.22
N GLN A 85 25.34 -37.08 11.38
CA GLN A 85 25.17 -37.86 12.63
C GLN A 85 26.42 -38.73 12.93
N ASN A 86 26.44 -39.37 14.13
CA ASN A 86 27.27 -40.49 14.65
C ASN A 86 28.17 -40.09 15.85
N GLU A 87 28.55 -40.95 16.81
CA GLU A 87 28.26 -42.37 17.19
C GLU A 87 28.64 -42.55 18.69
N ASP A 88 28.26 -43.57 19.48
CA ASP A 88 27.34 -44.71 19.34
C ASP A 88 26.70 -45.02 20.72
N SER A 89 25.72 -45.93 20.71
CA SER A 89 25.19 -46.81 21.76
C SER A 89 26.04 -47.07 23.02
N THR A 90 25.34 -47.33 24.12
CA THR A 90 25.54 -48.61 24.84
C THR A 90 24.20 -49.13 25.38
N LYS A 91 24.02 -50.46 25.40
CA LYS A 91 22.79 -51.14 25.83
C LYS A 91 23.08 -52.00 27.05
N GLU A 92 22.08 -52.13 27.94
CA GLU A 92 21.64 -53.35 28.65
C GLU A 92 20.37 -52.97 29.46
N GLY A 93 19.41 -53.84 29.78
CA GLY A 93 19.41 -55.31 29.84
C GLY A 93 19.34 -55.73 31.33
N VAL A 94 18.48 -56.65 31.80
CA VAL A 94 17.49 -57.55 31.16
C VAL A 94 16.29 -57.80 32.10
N SER A 95 15.14 -58.10 31.47
CA SER A 95 13.88 -58.75 31.94
C SER A 95 13.81 -59.49 33.29
N GLY A 96 12.58 -59.60 33.83
CA GLY A 96 12.21 -60.53 34.91
C GLY A 96 10.73 -60.47 35.30
N GLU A 97 9.88 -61.35 34.76
CA GLU A 97 8.44 -61.42 35.04
C GLU A 97 8.10 -61.96 36.44
N LYS A 98 6.94 -61.53 36.98
CA LYS A 98 5.89 -62.49 37.39
C LYS A 98 4.51 -61.85 37.50
N GLN A 99 3.50 -62.59 37.07
CA GLN A 99 2.10 -62.32 37.38
C GLN A 99 1.79 -62.80 38.81
N ASP A 100 0.86 -62.11 39.48
CA ASP A 100 -0.27 -62.79 40.14
C ASP A 100 -1.49 -61.84 40.19
N GLN A 101 -2.69 -62.39 40.32
CA GLN A 101 -3.94 -61.63 40.39
C GLN A 101 -4.41 -61.47 41.84
N SER A 102 -4.85 -60.27 42.22
CA SER A 102 -5.75 -60.10 43.37
C SER A 102 -6.70 -58.92 43.17
N ALA A 103 -7.90 -59.04 43.72
CA ALA A 103 -9.06 -58.23 43.35
C ALA A 103 -9.26 -56.95 44.19
N GLY A 104 -10.10 -56.06 43.67
CA GLY A 104 -10.95 -55.17 44.48
C GLY A 104 -10.29 -53.89 45.02
N GLY A 105 -10.67 -52.73 44.45
CA GLY A 105 -10.21 -51.45 44.99
C GLY A 105 -10.49 -50.23 44.10
N SER A 106 -11.74 -50.01 43.68
CA SER A 106 -12.16 -48.79 42.98
C SER A 106 -12.07 -47.57 43.91
N LYS A 107 -10.88 -46.96 44.00
CA LYS A 107 -10.68 -45.71 44.74
C LYS A 107 -11.64 -44.64 44.19
N PRO A 108 -12.46 -43.98 45.03
CA PRO A 108 -13.46 -43.03 44.55
C PRO A 108 -12.78 -41.86 43.83
N LYS A 109 -13.29 -41.49 42.65
CA LYS A 109 -12.84 -40.32 41.90
C LYS A 109 -13.32 -39.05 42.62
N VAL A 110 -12.50 -38.55 43.54
CA VAL A 110 -12.72 -37.24 44.19
C VAL A 110 -12.84 -36.17 43.10
N LYS A 111 -14.02 -35.56 42.98
CA LYS A 111 -14.19 -34.35 42.16
C LYS A 111 -13.47 -33.22 42.89
N VAL A 112 -12.44 -32.68 42.24
CA VAL A 112 -11.61 -31.59 42.77
C VAL A 112 -12.01 -30.31 42.05
N LYS A 113 -12.41 -29.30 42.82
CA LYS A 113 -12.68 -27.96 42.30
C LYS A 113 -11.45 -27.07 42.53
N SER A 114 -11.12 -26.26 41.53
CA SER A 114 -10.00 -25.32 41.57
C SER A 114 -10.56 -23.91 41.42
N LEU A 115 -10.29 -23.04 42.40
CA LEU A 115 -10.63 -21.62 42.35
C LEU A 115 -9.34 -20.82 42.19
N ASP A 116 -9.20 -20.06 41.11
CA ASP A 116 -8.02 -19.21 40.90
C ASP A 116 -8.03 -18.02 41.88
N LEU A 117 -6.86 -17.67 42.41
CA LEU A 117 -6.67 -16.68 43.47
C LEU A 117 -5.83 -15.49 42.95
N PRO A 118 -6.18 -14.24 43.32
CA PRO A 118 -5.37 -13.08 42.95
C PRO A 118 -3.95 -13.18 43.50
N ILE A 119 -2.96 -12.87 42.66
CA ILE A 119 -1.56 -12.75 43.04
C ILE A 119 -1.18 -11.28 42.92
N VAL A 120 -0.70 -10.69 44.02
CA VAL A 120 -0.05 -9.37 44.00
C VAL A 120 1.46 -9.57 44.16
N ALA A 121 2.25 -8.93 43.30
CA ALA A 121 3.70 -9.02 43.33
C ALA A 121 4.30 -7.83 44.09
N ASN A 122 5.04 -8.12 45.15
CA ASN A 122 5.61 -7.12 46.04
C ASN A 122 7.14 -7.13 45.89
N ASN A 123 7.77 -5.98 45.67
CA ASN A 123 9.24 -5.87 45.51
C ASN A 123 9.82 -6.72 44.36
N ILE A 124 9.16 -6.79 43.19
CA ILE A 124 9.89 -7.08 41.94
C ILE A 124 10.77 -5.85 41.62
N ARG A 125 11.93 -6.07 40.97
CA ARG A 125 12.77 -4.99 40.40
C ARG A 125 12.16 -4.42 39.11
N GLN A 126 10.91 -3.99 39.17
CA GLN A 126 10.20 -3.29 38.11
C GLN A 126 9.81 -1.90 38.62
N LEU A 127 9.66 -0.94 37.71
CA LEU A 127 9.02 0.33 38.05
C LEU A 127 7.53 0.09 38.29
N ASP A 128 6.93 0.89 39.17
CA ASP A 128 5.48 0.92 39.31
C ASP A 128 4.83 1.48 38.02
N SER A 129 3.58 1.13 37.76
CA SER A 129 2.87 1.51 36.52
C SER A 129 2.79 3.03 36.39
N ASP A 130 2.49 3.75 37.46
CA ASP A 130 2.36 5.21 37.44
C ASP A 130 3.71 5.91 37.20
N VAL A 131 4.80 5.33 37.72
CA VAL A 131 6.18 5.81 37.50
C VAL A 131 6.63 5.53 36.06
N LEU A 132 6.29 4.35 35.52
CA LEU A 132 6.58 3.99 34.14
C LEU A 132 5.82 4.88 33.14
N ILE A 133 4.53 5.17 33.40
CA ILE A 133 3.73 6.09 32.59
C ILE A 133 4.34 7.50 32.61
N ASN A 134 4.77 7.98 33.78
CA ASN A 134 5.44 9.27 33.92
C ASN A 134 6.74 9.35 33.07
N PHE A 135 7.60 8.34 33.16
CA PHE A 135 8.82 8.29 32.34
C PHE A 135 8.53 8.17 30.83
N VAL A 136 7.49 7.44 30.42
CA VAL A 136 7.08 7.36 29.01
C VAL A 136 6.59 8.72 28.49
N GLU A 137 5.91 9.51 29.31
CA GLU A 137 5.43 10.84 28.91
C GLU A 137 6.57 11.88 28.89
N LEU A 138 7.53 11.80 29.82
CA LEU A 138 8.76 12.61 29.76
C LEU A 138 9.60 12.28 28.52
N GLU A 139 9.75 11.00 28.17
CA GLU A 139 10.43 10.56 26.94
C GLU A 139 9.73 11.12 25.69
N ARG A 140 8.39 11.08 25.63
CA ARG A 140 7.61 11.68 24.55
C ARG A 140 7.79 13.20 24.48
N GLN A 141 7.88 13.88 25.62
CA GLN A 141 8.11 15.32 25.67
C GLN A 141 9.49 15.68 25.10
N MET A 142 10.54 14.92 25.45
CA MET A 142 11.89 15.09 24.89
C MET A 142 11.90 14.81 23.37
N ILE A 143 11.34 13.68 22.91
CA ILE A 143 11.22 13.35 21.48
C ILE A 143 10.48 14.43 20.70
N SER A 144 9.43 15.02 21.28
CA SER A 144 8.66 16.11 20.66
C SER A 144 9.48 17.41 20.59
N GLN A 145 10.30 17.71 21.60
CA GLN A 145 11.19 18.86 21.61
C GLN A 145 12.33 18.71 20.59
N ASP A 146 13.02 17.57 20.58
CA ASP A 146 14.07 17.25 19.60
C ASP A 146 13.54 17.33 18.17
N LYS A 147 12.33 16.79 17.94
CA LYS A 147 11.64 16.90 16.65
C LYS A 147 11.36 18.36 16.28
N LEU A 148 10.88 19.19 17.20
CA LEU A 148 10.60 20.61 16.92
C LEU A 148 11.89 21.38 16.59
N VAL A 149 12.95 21.20 17.38
CA VAL A 149 14.26 21.82 17.12
C VAL A 149 14.81 21.39 15.77
N LYS A 150 14.69 20.10 15.42
CA LYS A 150 15.05 19.60 14.09
C LYS A 150 14.20 20.26 12.98
N GLU A 151 12.88 20.30 13.11
CA GLU A 151 12.02 20.90 12.07
C GLU A 151 12.27 22.40 11.87
N VAL A 152 12.69 23.13 12.91
CA VAL A 152 13.13 24.53 12.81
C VAL A 152 14.45 24.61 12.05
N ASN A 153 15.45 23.79 12.40
CA ASN A 153 16.75 23.77 11.72
C ASN A 153 16.64 23.33 10.25
N ASP A 154 15.86 22.29 9.96
CA ASP A 154 15.57 21.83 8.60
C ASP A 154 14.89 22.94 7.76
N ALA A 155 14.01 23.75 8.37
CA ALA A 155 13.40 24.90 7.70
C ALA A 155 14.38 26.07 7.46
N LYS A 156 15.28 26.36 8.41
CA LYS A 156 16.36 27.34 8.25
C LYS A 156 17.29 26.96 7.08
N ASN A 157 17.76 25.71 7.08
CA ASN A 157 18.59 25.15 6.00
C ASN A 157 17.88 25.22 4.64
N ALA A 158 16.57 24.98 4.60
CA ALA A 158 15.79 25.06 3.36
C ALA A 158 15.61 26.49 2.81
N VAL A 159 15.79 27.54 3.64
CA VAL A 159 15.92 28.92 3.14
C VAL A 159 17.32 29.13 2.58
N GLU A 160 18.36 28.74 3.32
CA GLU A 160 19.77 28.91 2.94
C GLU A 160 20.11 28.21 1.61
N GLU A 161 19.74 26.92 1.47
CA GLU A 161 19.90 26.15 0.23
C GLU A 161 19.19 26.82 -0.94
N TYR A 162 17.94 27.29 -0.72
CA TYR A 162 17.16 27.94 -1.78
C TYR A 162 17.74 29.30 -2.19
N VAL A 163 18.33 30.06 -1.26
CA VAL A 163 19.02 31.32 -1.57
C VAL A 163 20.24 31.07 -2.46
N TYR A 164 21.07 30.06 -2.14
CA TYR A 164 22.25 29.72 -2.94
C TYR A 164 21.88 29.13 -4.32
N ASP A 165 20.99 28.14 -4.37
CA ASP A 165 20.48 27.52 -5.60
C ASP A 165 19.88 28.56 -6.57
N LEU A 166 19.11 29.50 -6.02
CA LEU A 166 18.48 30.54 -6.81
C LEU A 166 19.47 31.62 -7.27
N ARG A 167 20.47 31.98 -6.44
CA ARG A 167 21.53 32.92 -6.85
C ARG A 167 22.35 32.35 -8.01
N GLU A 168 22.65 31.05 -8.02
CA GLU A 168 23.27 30.37 -9.17
C GLU A 168 22.32 30.41 -10.40
N LYS A 169 21.08 29.93 -10.25
CA LYS A 169 20.13 29.84 -11.37
C LYS A 169 19.75 31.19 -11.96
N LEU A 170 19.73 32.26 -11.17
CA LEU A 170 19.48 33.63 -11.62
C LEU A 170 20.60 34.14 -12.56
N CYS A 171 21.85 33.86 -12.22
CA CYS A 171 23.01 34.18 -13.07
C CYS A 171 23.15 33.22 -14.27
N GLY A 172 22.68 31.98 -14.14
CA GLY A 172 22.68 30.95 -15.17
C GLY A 172 21.38 30.88 -15.97
N ILE A 173 20.57 29.85 -15.70
CA ILE A 173 19.43 29.45 -16.55
C ILE A 173 18.31 30.50 -16.64
N TYR A 174 18.05 31.27 -15.57
CA TYR A 174 16.95 32.23 -15.51
C TYR A 174 17.32 33.63 -16.06
N GLN A 175 18.60 33.91 -16.29
CA GLN A 175 19.11 35.21 -16.77
C GLN A 175 18.39 35.72 -18.04
N LYS A 176 17.89 34.81 -18.88
CA LYS A 176 17.19 35.14 -20.15
C LYS A 176 15.67 35.34 -20.00
N TYR A 177 15.08 34.97 -18.87
CA TYR A 177 13.63 34.91 -18.64
C TYR A 177 13.10 35.98 -17.67
N ILE A 178 14.00 36.85 -17.20
CA ILE A 178 13.76 37.89 -16.20
C ILE A 178 14.06 39.28 -16.79
N SER A 179 13.36 40.33 -16.35
CA SER A 179 13.75 41.70 -16.68
C SER A 179 15.00 42.11 -15.89
N LYS A 180 15.67 43.20 -16.28
CA LYS A 180 16.85 43.68 -15.50
C LYS A 180 16.40 44.21 -14.15
N GLU A 181 15.24 44.84 -14.13
CA GLU A 181 14.60 45.49 -13.00
C GLU A 181 14.15 44.44 -11.97
N ASP A 182 13.52 43.35 -12.43
CA ASP A 182 13.15 42.20 -11.59
C ASP A 182 14.38 41.42 -11.13
N SER A 183 15.44 41.32 -11.95
CA SER A 183 16.70 40.68 -11.55
C SER A 183 17.40 41.44 -10.43
N ILE A 184 17.49 42.77 -10.53
CA ILE A 184 18.09 43.60 -9.47
C ILE A 184 17.24 43.51 -8.19
N ARG A 185 15.91 43.52 -8.31
CA ARG A 185 15.00 43.33 -7.16
C ARG A 185 15.17 41.95 -6.52
N LEU A 186 15.31 40.89 -7.31
CA LEU A 186 15.45 39.53 -6.80
C LEU A 186 16.84 39.32 -6.15
N THR A 187 17.92 39.84 -6.74
CA THR A 187 19.24 39.82 -6.11
C THR A 187 19.19 40.52 -4.75
N LEU A 188 18.66 41.75 -4.68
CA LEU A 188 18.52 42.47 -3.40
C LEU A 188 17.69 41.68 -2.37
N MET A 189 16.57 41.08 -2.77
CA MET A 189 15.73 40.29 -1.87
C MET A 189 16.40 39.00 -1.39
N LEU A 190 17.35 38.44 -2.15
CA LEU A 190 18.17 37.31 -1.73
C LEU A 190 19.26 37.76 -0.75
N ASP A 191 19.94 38.87 -1.05
CA ASP A 191 20.97 39.47 -0.19
C ASP A 191 20.36 39.89 1.17
N ASP A 192 19.17 40.52 1.16
CA ASP A 192 18.37 40.86 2.35
C ASP A 192 17.97 39.60 3.15
N THR A 193 17.74 38.47 2.49
CA THR A 193 17.35 37.20 3.16
C THR A 193 18.56 36.47 3.73
N GLU A 194 19.71 36.49 3.06
CA GLU A 194 20.98 35.97 3.57
C GLU A 194 21.46 36.78 4.78
N ASN A 195 21.41 38.12 4.72
CA ASN A 195 21.76 38.96 5.86
C ASN A 195 20.81 38.72 7.05
N TRP A 196 19.51 38.59 6.77
CA TRP A 196 18.52 38.26 7.81
C TRP A 196 18.78 36.90 8.47
N LEU A 197 19.19 35.86 7.74
CA LEU A 197 19.51 34.54 8.30
C LEU A 197 20.65 34.57 9.34
N TYR A 198 21.57 35.52 9.24
CA TYR A 198 22.70 35.71 10.18
C TYR A 198 22.45 36.80 11.25
N GLU A 199 21.31 37.49 11.21
CA GLU A 199 20.91 38.52 12.19
C GLU A 199 19.61 38.12 12.91
N ASP A 200 18.50 38.83 12.67
CA ASP A 200 17.19 38.57 13.30
C ASP A 200 16.64 37.16 13.04
N GLY A 201 17.16 36.45 12.03
CA GLY A 201 16.77 35.11 11.60
C GLY A 201 17.48 33.96 12.30
N GLU A 202 18.32 34.20 13.31
CA GLU A 202 19.06 33.10 13.98
C GLU A 202 18.12 32.16 14.77
N ASP A 203 17.28 32.72 15.65
CA ASP A 203 16.39 32.04 16.61
C ASP A 203 14.88 32.26 16.29
N GLN A 204 14.43 31.93 15.07
CA GLN A 204 13.04 32.14 14.65
C GLN A 204 12.20 30.86 14.66
N PRO A 205 10.86 30.94 14.85
CA PRO A 205 9.99 29.77 14.74
C PRO A 205 9.85 29.33 13.29
N LYS A 206 9.74 28.02 13.07
CA LYS A 206 9.64 27.34 11.76
C LYS A 206 8.84 28.09 10.69
N GLN A 207 7.65 28.56 11.06
CA GLN A 207 6.71 29.27 10.19
C GLN A 207 7.33 30.52 9.54
N VAL A 208 8.23 31.25 10.22
CA VAL A 208 8.86 32.46 9.67
C VAL A 208 9.85 32.11 8.56
N TYR A 209 10.60 31.02 8.69
CA TYR A 209 11.44 30.49 7.60
C TYR A 209 10.57 30.01 6.42
N GLU A 210 9.47 29.29 6.71
CA GLU A 210 8.51 28.85 5.68
C GLU A 210 7.89 30.05 4.93
N GLU A 211 7.46 31.11 5.63
CA GLU A 211 6.91 32.33 5.04
C GLU A 211 7.94 33.13 4.22
N LYS A 212 9.19 33.24 4.69
CA LYS A 212 10.31 33.84 3.93
C LYS A 212 10.58 33.06 2.64
N LEU A 213 10.68 31.73 2.74
CA LEU A 213 10.89 30.83 1.60
C LEU A 213 9.73 30.94 0.60
N ASP A 214 8.49 31.05 1.07
CA ASP A 214 7.32 31.23 0.23
C ASP A 214 7.28 32.61 -0.45
N ALA A 215 7.73 33.67 0.22
CA ALA A 215 7.85 34.99 -0.37
C ALA A 215 8.86 35.00 -1.54
N LEU A 216 10.04 34.38 -1.36
CA LEU A 216 11.02 34.19 -2.44
C LEU A 216 10.40 33.37 -3.59
N LYS A 217 9.83 32.19 -3.29
CA LYS A 217 9.18 31.31 -4.27
C LYS A 217 8.11 32.05 -5.09
N ARG A 218 7.24 32.85 -4.46
CA ARG A 218 6.16 33.59 -5.14
C ARG A 218 6.68 34.58 -6.18
N PHE A 219 7.83 35.22 -5.96
CA PHE A 219 8.49 36.09 -6.95
C PHE A 219 9.13 35.27 -8.09
N VAL A 220 9.63 34.08 -7.77
CA VAL A 220 10.44 33.23 -8.65
C VAL A 220 9.60 32.32 -9.54
N GLN A 221 8.42 31.90 -9.10
CA GLN A 221 7.49 31.04 -9.84
C GLN A 221 7.17 31.55 -11.26
N PRO A 222 6.87 32.84 -11.51
CA PRO A 222 6.70 33.36 -12.87
C PRO A 222 7.94 33.20 -13.77
N ILE A 223 9.15 33.31 -13.21
CA ILE A 223 10.41 33.19 -13.96
C ILE A 223 10.69 31.71 -14.28
N GLN A 224 10.43 30.81 -13.31
CA GLN A 224 10.49 29.36 -13.50
C GLN A 224 9.46 28.86 -14.52
N GLU A 225 8.24 29.42 -14.48
CA GLU A 225 7.21 29.19 -15.47
C GLU A 225 7.72 29.61 -16.85
N ARG A 226 8.14 30.87 -17.06
CA ARG A 226 8.66 31.37 -18.35
C ARG A 226 9.80 30.52 -18.92
N HIS A 227 10.71 30.02 -18.08
CA HIS A 227 11.75 29.06 -18.47
C HIS A 227 11.15 27.74 -18.97
N ARG A 228 10.42 27.02 -18.09
CA ARG A 228 9.83 25.70 -18.36
C ARG A 228 8.91 25.72 -19.58
N GLU A 229 8.12 26.77 -19.69
CA GLU A 229 7.21 27.06 -20.79
C GLU A 229 7.95 27.29 -22.11
N THR A 230 9.04 28.06 -22.11
CA THR A 230 9.81 28.31 -23.35
C THR A 230 10.56 27.07 -23.82
N GLU A 231 11.01 26.22 -22.90
CA GLU A 231 11.66 24.94 -23.23
C GLU A 231 10.67 23.90 -23.79
N ASN A 232 9.47 23.80 -23.23
CA ASN A 232 8.51 22.73 -23.56
C ASN A 232 7.46 23.11 -24.62
N ARG A 233 7.12 24.40 -24.78
CA ARG A 233 6.16 24.86 -25.80
C ARG A 233 6.53 24.46 -27.24
N PRO A 234 7.82 24.47 -27.67
CA PRO A 234 8.20 23.96 -28.99
C PRO A 234 7.83 22.48 -29.19
N ARG A 235 8.05 21.63 -28.18
CA ARG A 235 7.70 20.20 -28.22
C ARG A 235 6.18 20.00 -28.29
N ALA A 236 5.42 20.73 -27.47
CA ALA A 236 3.96 20.66 -27.48
C ALA A 236 3.37 21.11 -28.83
N PHE A 237 3.93 22.16 -29.45
CA PHE A 237 3.53 22.57 -30.81
C PHE A 237 3.94 21.55 -31.89
N GLU A 238 5.08 20.88 -31.74
CA GLU A 238 5.49 19.79 -32.65
C GLU A 238 4.51 18.60 -32.57
N GLU A 239 4.05 18.27 -31.36
CA GLU A 239 3.05 17.21 -31.14
C GLU A 239 1.68 17.56 -31.71
N LEU A 240 1.16 18.78 -31.46
CA LEU A 240 -0.05 19.28 -32.10
C LEU A 240 0.09 19.25 -33.63
N GLY A 241 1.25 19.65 -34.16
CA GLY A 241 1.55 19.56 -35.59
C GLY A 241 1.51 18.13 -36.15
N LYS A 242 2.00 17.14 -35.39
CA LYS A 242 1.94 15.71 -35.76
C LYS A 242 0.51 15.19 -35.79
N LYS A 243 -0.31 15.47 -34.75
CA LYS A 243 -1.73 15.07 -34.70
C LYS A 243 -2.54 15.74 -35.82
N LEU A 244 -2.38 17.05 -36.04
CA LEU A 244 -2.97 17.76 -37.18
C LEU A 244 -2.59 17.14 -38.53
N GLN A 245 -1.32 16.75 -38.73
CA GLN A 245 -0.87 16.12 -39.98
C GLN A 245 -1.44 14.69 -40.16
N LEU A 246 -1.65 13.94 -39.08
CA LEU A 246 -2.30 12.63 -39.10
C LEU A 246 -3.75 12.75 -39.58
N TYR A 247 -4.50 13.68 -38.98
CA TYR A 247 -5.91 13.89 -39.31
C TYR A 247 -6.12 14.51 -40.70
N LEU A 248 -5.22 15.39 -41.14
CA LEU A 248 -5.23 15.90 -42.51
C LEU A 248 -5.00 14.77 -43.54
N LYS A 249 -4.06 13.84 -43.29
CA LYS A 249 -3.83 12.67 -44.16
C LYS A 249 -5.07 11.76 -44.24
N PHE A 250 -5.78 11.57 -43.13
CA PHE A 250 -7.03 10.80 -43.08
C PHE A 250 -8.13 11.43 -43.95
N VAL A 251 -8.38 12.73 -43.81
CA VAL A 251 -9.34 13.47 -44.66
C VAL A 251 -8.96 13.36 -46.14
N ASP A 252 -7.68 13.44 -46.46
CA ASP A 252 -7.14 13.27 -47.82
C ASP A 252 -7.38 11.86 -48.39
N SER A 253 -7.21 10.81 -47.58
CA SER A 253 -7.47 9.42 -47.98
C SER A 253 -8.96 9.14 -48.18
N TYR A 254 -9.84 9.74 -47.36
CA TYR A 254 -11.28 9.70 -47.58
C TYR A 254 -11.68 10.38 -48.90
N LYS A 255 -11.14 11.58 -49.18
CA LYS A 255 -11.36 12.29 -50.45
C LYS A 255 -10.87 11.52 -51.68
N LYS A 256 -9.82 10.70 -51.53
CA LYS A 256 -9.30 9.77 -52.55
C LYS A 256 -10.12 8.48 -52.70
N LYS A 257 -11.17 8.28 -51.89
CA LYS A 257 -12.04 7.09 -51.84
C LYS A 257 -11.27 5.79 -51.57
N ASP A 258 -10.32 5.84 -50.64
CA ASP A 258 -9.66 4.64 -50.13
C ASP A 258 -10.70 3.65 -49.56
N VAL A 259 -10.62 2.38 -49.99
CA VAL A 259 -11.50 1.26 -49.58
C VAL A 259 -11.50 1.06 -48.05
N SER A 260 -10.51 1.61 -47.35
CA SER A 260 -10.41 1.65 -45.88
C SER A 260 -11.48 2.51 -45.22
N PHE A 261 -12.01 3.54 -45.89
CA PHE A 261 -12.81 4.62 -45.27
C PHE A 261 -14.17 4.90 -45.93
N VAL A 262 -14.58 4.12 -46.94
CA VAL A 262 -15.84 4.32 -47.69
C VAL A 262 -17.10 4.20 -46.81
N HIS A 263 -17.01 3.54 -45.65
CA HIS A 263 -18.11 3.37 -44.69
C HIS A 263 -18.36 4.60 -43.79
N LEU A 264 -17.51 5.63 -43.87
CA LEU A 264 -17.61 6.81 -43.00
C LEU A 264 -18.58 7.86 -43.55
N ASN A 265 -19.38 8.42 -42.65
CA ASN A 265 -20.37 9.44 -42.97
C ASN A 265 -19.70 10.76 -43.44
N PRO A 266 -20.11 11.35 -44.58
CA PRO A 266 -19.57 12.63 -45.05
C PRO A 266 -19.64 13.77 -44.02
N GLU A 267 -20.69 13.85 -43.19
CA GLU A 267 -20.77 14.88 -42.15
C GLU A 267 -19.71 14.70 -41.04
N ASP A 268 -19.38 13.46 -40.68
CA ASP A 268 -18.34 13.17 -39.67
C ASP A 268 -16.97 13.62 -40.17
N VAL A 269 -16.63 13.29 -41.43
CA VAL A 269 -15.34 13.67 -42.03
C VAL A 269 -15.26 15.18 -42.27
N SER A 270 -16.38 15.83 -42.62
CA SER A 270 -16.47 17.29 -42.69
C SER A 270 -16.25 17.95 -41.32
N THR A 271 -16.74 17.33 -40.24
CA THR A 271 -16.51 17.78 -38.86
C THR A 271 -15.03 17.66 -38.47
N VAL A 272 -14.36 16.56 -38.85
CA VAL A 272 -12.90 16.39 -38.68
C VAL A 272 -12.12 17.44 -39.48
N GLU A 273 -12.44 17.65 -40.76
CA GLU A 273 -11.77 18.66 -41.60
C GLU A 273 -11.92 20.07 -41.00
N LYS A 274 -13.12 20.41 -40.50
CA LYS A 274 -13.36 21.67 -39.80
C LYS A 274 -12.51 21.78 -38.53
N CYS A 275 -12.52 20.77 -37.67
CA CYS A 275 -11.79 20.79 -36.39
C CYS A 275 -10.26 20.92 -36.60
N VAL A 276 -9.70 20.20 -37.58
CA VAL A 276 -8.29 20.34 -38.01
C VAL A 276 -8.01 21.75 -38.53
N THR A 277 -8.90 22.32 -39.34
CA THR A 277 -8.74 23.68 -39.90
C THR A 277 -8.77 24.75 -38.80
N GLU A 278 -9.73 24.69 -37.87
CA GLU A 278 -9.87 25.62 -36.76
C GLU A 278 -8.68 25.50 -35.78
N SER A 279 -8.22 24.28 -35.50
CA SER A 279 -7.07 24.02 -34.63
C SER A 279 -5.73 24.45 -35.26
N MET A 280 -5.56 24.29 -36.57
CA MET A 280 -4.42 24.83 -37.32
C MET A 280 -4.44 26.36 -37.36
N ALA A 281 -5.61 26.98 -37.51
CA ALA A 281 -5.77 28.43 -37.43
C ALA A 281 -5.44 28.97 -36.03
N TRP A 282 -5.88 28.27 -34.98
CA TRP A 282 -5.55 28.57 -33.57
C TRP A 282 -4.03 28.47 -33.32
N MET A 283 -3.40 27.39 -33.77
CA MET A 283 -1.94 27.17 -33.63
C MET A 283 -1.16 28.31 -34.28
N ASN A 284 -1.48 28.64 -35.54
CA ASN A 284 -0.85 29.75 -36.25
C ASN A 284 -1.09 31.10 -35.57
N ASN A 285 -2.31 31.36 -35.05
CA ASN A 285 -2.61 32.58 -34.31
C ASN A 285 -1.76 32.69 -33.04
N LYS A 286 -1.74 31.65 -32.19
CA LYS A 286 -0.99 31.62 -30.94
C LYS A 286 0.52 31.72 -31.17
N MET A 287 1.07 31.05 -32.19
CA MET A 287 2.49 31.19 -32.56
C MET A 287 2.83 32.62 -33.00
N ASN A 288 1.99 33.26 -33.83
CA ASN A 288 2.18 34.64 -34.29
C ASN A 288 1.87 35.71 -33.23
N ALA A 289 1.23 35.34 -32.12
CA ALA A 289 1.09 36.20 -30.95
C ALA A 289 2.30 36.04 -30.01
N GLN A 290 2.74 34.81 -29.76
CA GLN A 290 3.90 34.52 -28.91
C GLN A 290 5.21 35.09 -29.49
N SER A 291 5.38 35.10 -30.81
CA SER A 291 6.57 35.67 -31.48
C SER A 291 6.70 37.20 -31.36
N LYS A 292 5.67 37.89 -30.83
CA LYS A 292 5.67 39.34 -30.61
C LYS A 292 6.00 39.74 -29.16
N LEU A 293 6.01 38.79 -28.23
CA LEU A 293 6.37 39.04 -26.83
C LEU A 293 7.85 38.82 -26.60
N ALA A 294 8.40 39.54 -25.61
CA ALA A 294 9.73 39.24 -25.10
C ALA A 294 9.72 37.93 -24.31
N ILE A 295 10.83 37.20 -24.34
CA ILE A 295 11.09 35.98 -23.54
C ILE A 295 11.01 36.22 -22.01
N THR A 296 11.04 37.48 -21.59
CA THR A 296 10.91 37.95 -20.21
C THR A 296 9.45 38.26 -19.79
N GLN A 297 8.49 38.16 -20.72
CA GLN A 297 7.06 38.39 -20.48
C GLN A 297 6.31 37.07 -20.34
N ASP A 298 5.12 37.13 -19.71
CA ASP A 298 4.26 35.95 -19.58
C ASP A 298 3.71 35.52 -20.95
N PRO A 299 3.65 34.20 -21.24
CA PRO A 299 3.35 33.72 -22.58
C PRO A 299 1.86 33.84 -22.95
N VAL A 300 1.59 34.03 -24.25
CA VAL A 300 0.22 34.10 -24.81
C VAL A 300 -0.46 32.72 -24.83
N VAL A 301 0.33 31.65 -24.68
CA VAL A 301 -0.14 30.27 -24.67
C VAL A 301 0.78 29.43 -23.80
N LYS A 302 0.18 28.70 -22.86
CA LYS A 302 0.87 27.72 -22.02
C LYS A 302 0.95 26.35 -22.70
N VAL A 303 1.89 25.52 -22.29
CA VAL A 303 1.95 24.09 -22.66
C VAL A 303 0.65 23.38 -22.31
N ALA A 304 0.05 23.71 -21.15
CA ALA A 304 -1.26 23.20 -20.75
C ALA A 304 -2.37 23.55 -21.76
N ASP A 305 -2.39 24.76 -22.31
CA ASP A 305 -3.38 25.17 -23.32
C ASP A 305 -3.21 24.37 -24.63
N ILE A 306 -1.96 24.04 -25.00
CA ILE A 306 -1.65 23.26 -26.20
C ILE A 306 -2.05 21.80 -25.99
N ILE A 307 -1.74 21.20 -24.82
CA ILE A 307 -2.17 19.84 -24.48
C ILE A 307 -3.70 19.74 -24.42
N ALA A 308 -4.39 20.74 -23.86
CA ALA A 308 -5.85 20.79 -23.90
C ALA A 308 -6.40 20.86 -25.33
N LYS A 309 -5.75 21.62 -26.23
CA LYS A 309 -6.13 21.69 -27.66
C LYS A 309 -5.82 20.40 -28.43
N ILE A 310 -4.77 19.67 -28.03
CA ILE A 310 -4.46 18.32 -28.54
C ILE A 310 -5.57 17.34 -28.13
N GLN A 311 -5.96 17.32 -26.84
CA GLN A 311 -7.04 16.47 -26.36
C GLN A 311 -8.39 16.80 -27.02
N GLU A 312 -8.76 18.08 -27.15
CA GLU A 312 -9.99 18.50 -27.83
C GLU A 312 -10.04 18.05 -29.30
N LEU A 313 -8.88 18.02 -29.97
CA LEU A 313 -8.75 17.53 -31.34
C LEU A 313 -8.87 16.00 -31.41
N GLU A 314 -8.28 15.28 -30.46
CA GLU A 314 -8.37 13.81 -30.33
C GLU A 314 -9.79 13.34 -30.02
N ASP A 315 -10.45 13.95 -29.04
CA ASP A 315 -11.82 13.65 -28.62
C ASP A 315 -12.84 13.80 -29.77
N VAL A 316 -12.55 14.66 -30.76
CA VAL A 316 -13.37 14.84 -31.97
C VAL A 316 -12.95 13.94 -33.12
N CYS A 317 -11.64 13.73 -33.34
CA CYS A 317 -11.13 13.03 -34.51
C CYS A 317 -11.07 11.51 -34.34
N ASP A 318 -10.58 11.02 -33.21
CA ASP A 318 -10.33 9.59 -33.00
C ASP A 318 -11.62 8.74 -33.00
N PRO A 319 -12.77 9.21 -32.48
CA PRO A 319 -14.05 8.49 -32.60
C PRO A 319 -14.60 8.43 -34.04
N VAL A 320 -14.10 9.25 -34.97
CA VAL A 320 -14.46 9.18 -36.39
C VAL A 320 -13.51 8.25 -37.15
N ILE A 321 -12.21 8.34 -36.86
CA ILE A 321 -11.15 7.60 -37.54
C ILE A 321 -11.18 6.11 -37.19
N ASN A 322 -11.42 5.79 -35.91
CA ASN A 322 -11.40 4.42 -35.41
C ASN A 322 -12.76 3.70 -35.55
N LYS A 323 -13.74 4.26 -36.28
CA LYS A 323 -15.01 3.58 -36.57
C LYS A 323 -14.75 2.30 -37.38
N PRO A 324 -15.02 1.11 -36.83
CA PRO A 324 -14.78 -0.14 -37.53
C PRO A 324 -15.65 -0.24 -38.78
N LYS A 325 -15.17 -0.96 -39.78
CA LYS A 325 -15.98 -1.33 -40.95
C LYS A 325 -17.14 -2.21 -40.47
N PRO A 326 -18.38 -1.99 -40.94
CA PRO A 326 -19.47 -2.93 -40.69
C PRO A 326 -19.11 -4.33 -41.21
N THR A 327 -19.09 -5.31 -40.32
CA THR A 327 -18.99 -6.72 -40.72
C THR A 327 -20.25 -7.08 -41.50
N VAL A 328 -20.08 -7.60 -42.71
CA VAL A 328 -21.20 -8.19 -43.47
C VAL A 328 -21.50 -9.54 -42.84
N GLU A 329 -22.64 -9.65 -42.16
CA GLU A 329 -23.26 -10.96 -41.93
C GLU A 329 -23.77 -11.47 -43.28
N GLU A 330 -23.22 -12.58 -43.75
CA GLU A 330 -23.78 -13.27 -44.91
C GLU A 330 -25.17 -13.84 -44.54
N PRO A 331 -26.20 -13.66 -45.38
CA PRO A 331 -27.55 -14.13 -45.05
C PRO A 331 -27.57 -15.67 -44.96
N PRO A 332 -28.35 -16.25 -44.03
CA PRO A 332 -28.39 -17.70 -43.84
C PRO A 332 -28.90 -18.41 -45.10
N ASP A 333 -28.13 -19.39 -45.59
CA ASP A 333 -28.52 -20.21 -46.74
C ASP A 333 -29.76 -21.05 -46.39
N VAL A 334 -30.81 -20.88 -47.20
CA VAL A 334 -32.11 -21.53 -47.04
C VAL A 334 -32.39 -22.49 -48.18
N ASN A 335 -31.89 -23.72 -48.04
CA ASN A 335 -32.32 -24.86 -48.84
C ASN A 335 -32.59 -26.08 -47.95
N ASP A 336 -33.80 -26.62 -48.07
CA ASP A 336 -34.30 -27.80 -47.36
C ASP A 336 -34.74 -28.88 -48.35
N CYS A 337 -34.70 -30.15 -47.91
CA CYS A 337 -35.09 -31.37 -48.61
C CYS A 337 -34.33 -31.71 -49.92
N GLY A 338 -33.85 -32.93 -50.17
CA GLY A 338 -33.84 -34.14 -49.33
C GLY A 338 -33.82 -35.43 -50.17
N ALA A 339 -32.88 -36.35 -49.92
CA ALA A 339 -32.81 -37.68 -50.54
C ALA A 339 -32.11 -38.71 -49.61
N HIS A 340 -32.33 -40.01 -49.81
CA HIS A 340 -32.22 -41.04 -48.76
C HIS A 340 -31.46 -42.33 -49.19
N ASN A 341 -30.96 -43.09 -48.20
CA ASN A 341 -30.14 -44.34 -48.25
C ASN A 341 -28.64 -44.11 -48.51
N GLY A 342 -27.69 -44.90 -47.98
CA GLY A 342 -27.78 -46.10 -47.11
C GLY A 342 -26.46 -46.38 -46.33
N PRO A 343 -26.35 -47.43 -45.47
CA PRO A 343 -25.58 -47.30 -44.22
C PRO A 343 -24.37 -48.23 -43.96
N THR A 344 -23.33 -47.68 -43.30
CA THR A 344 -22.41 -48.33 -42.30
C THR A 344 -21.47 -49.48 -42.73
N PRO A 345 -20.47 -49.96 -41.92
CA PRO A 345 -19.85 -49.43 -40.66
C PRO A 345 -18.29 -49.44 -40.61
N LYS A 346 -17.73 -48.97 -39.46
CA LYS A 346 -16.52 -49.47 -38.73
C LYS A 346 -15.08 -49.29 -39.30
N GLN A 347 -14.25 -48.52 -38.57
CA GLN A 347 -13.02 -48.88 -37.79
C GLN A 347 -12.22 -47.57 -37.52
N GLU A 348 -11.76 -47.26 -36.29
CA GLU A 348 -10.59 -47.80 -35.54
C GLU A 348 -9.24 -47.57 -36.26
N ALA A 349 -8.20 -46.98 -35.66
CA ALA A 349 -8.05 -46.34 -34.33
C ALA A 349 -6.79 -45.43 -34.29
N GLU A 350 -6.60 -44.70 -33.16
CA GLU A 350 -5.38 -43.99 -32.73
C GLU A 350 -4.84 -42.84 -33.64
N GLY A 351 -4.13 -41.82 -33.15
CA GLY A 351 -3.85 -41.41 -31.76
C GLY A 351 -2.60 -40.51 -31.66
N LYS A 352 -2.62 -39.49 -30.78
CA LYS A 352 -1.46 -38.65 -30.38
C LYS A 352 -0.83 -37.77 -31.50
N ASP A 353 0.08 -36.81 -31.24
CA ASP A 353 0.59 -36.24 -29.97
C ASP A 353 0.73 -34.69 -30.06
N THR A 354 1.42 -34.12 -29.06
CA THR A 354 1.60 -32.71 -28.66
C THR A 354 2.39 -31.78 -29.60
N LYS A 355 2.21 -30.47 -29.35
CA LYS A 355 3.12 -29.38 -29.80
C LYS A 355 4.51 -29.49 -29.15
N PRO A 356 5.54 -28.95 -29.80
CA PRO A 356 6.57 -28.17 -29.12
C PRO A 356 6.54 -26.68 -29.53
N GLY A 357 7.24 -25.83 -28.77
CA GLY A 357 7.51 -24.42 -29.08
C GLY A 357 9.01 -24.12 -29.01
N MET A 358 9.37 -22.90 -28.57
CA MET A 358 10.74 -22.36 -28.47
C MET A 358 11.32 -21.91 -29.84
N LYS A 359 12.17 -20.88 -29.94
CA LYS A 359 12.76 -19.99 -28.91
C LYS A 359 13.14 -18.62 -29.50
N GLU A 360 13.28 -17.61 -28.63
CA GLU A 360 13.99 -16.36 -28.95
C GLU A 360 15.51 -16.57 -29.00
N MET A 361 16.24 -15.63 -29.62
CA MET A 361 17.69 -15.53 -29.53
C MET A 361 18.15 -14.07 -29.62
N GLU A 362 19.02 -13.68 -28.70
CA GLU A 362 19.57 -12.33 -28.48
C GLU A 362 21.02 -12.27 -29.00
N VAL A 363 21.47 -11.12 -29.51
CA VAL A 363 22.84 -10.88 -30.03
C VAL A 363 23.24 -9.41 -29.77
N ASP A 364 24.51 -9.19 -29.43
CA ASP A 364 25.19 -7.88 -29.26
C ASP A 364 24.88 -6.81 -30.33
#